data_AF-A0AAW4KTW4-F1
#
_entry.id   AF-A0AAW4KTW4-F1
#
_cell.length_a   1.000
_cell.length_b   1.000
_cell.length_c   1.000
_cell.angle_alpha   90.00
_cell.angle_beta   90.00
_cell.angle_gamma   90.00
#
_symmetry.space_group_name_H-M   'P 1'
#
loop_
_entity.id
_entity.type
_entity.pdbx_description
1 polymer ?
#
loop_
_entity_poly.entity_id
_entity_poly.type
_entity_poly.pdbx_seq_one_letter_code
_entity_poly.pdbx_strand_id
1 'polypeptide(L)'
;VDFTKGAFPGVINLPLMTDDERQRVGTCYKQQGQQAAIVLGHELVSGVIKAERIEQWAQFAQANPNGYLYCFRGGLRSQIVQQWLKTEAGIEYPRVG
;
A
#
# COMPACT_ATOMS: atom_id res chain seq x y z
N VAL A 1 -2.94 -6.37 -16.03
CA VAL A 1 -2.73 -7.76 -15.51
C VAL A 1 -3.86 -8.04 -14.55
N ASP A 2 -4.68 -9.05 -14.88
CA ASP A 2 -5.88 -9.46 -14.15
C ASP A 2 -5.54 -9.92 -12.72
N PHE A 3 -6.15 -9.31 -11.70
CA PHE A 3 -5.87 -9.55 -10.27
C PHE A 3 -6.50 -10.85 -9.72
N THR A 4 -7.10 -11.67 -10.58
CA THR A 4 -7.99 -12.78 -10.22
C THR A 4 -7.31 -14.14 -10.00
N LYS A 5 -5.97 -14.26 -10.15
CA LYS A 5 -5.28 -15.57 -10.08
C LYS A 5 -4.49 -15.89 -8.80
N GLY A 6 -4.75 -15.21 -7.68
CA GLY A 6 -4.08 -15.55 -6.41
C GLY A 6 -4.62 -14.88 -5.15
N ALA A 7 -5.82 -14.32 -5.23
CA ALA A 7 -6.46 -13.60 -4.14
C ALA A 7 -7.30 -14.58 -3.31
N PHE A 8 -7.11 -14.60 -1.98
CA PHE A 8 -7.98 -15.36 -1.08
C PHE A 8 -9.44 -14.87 -1.22
N PRO A 9 -10.45 -15.73 -1.04
CA PRO A 9 -11.84 -15.27 -0.99
C PRO A 9 -12.02 -14.14 0.03
N GLY A 10 -12.71 -13.06 -0.35
CA GLY A 10 -12.97 -11.91 0.52
C GLY A 10 -11.88 -10.83 0.56
N VAL A 11 -10.81 -10.92 -0.25
CA VAL A 11 -9.81 -9.84 -0.33
C VAL A 11 -10.28 -8.68 -1.19
N ILE A 12 -10.03 -7.47 -0.72
CA ILE A 12 -10.23 -6.23 -1.46
C ILE A 12 -8.87 -5.61 -1.76
N ASN A 13 -8.67 -5.17 -3.00
CA ASN A 13 -7.45 -4.49 -3.41
C ASN A 13 -7.61 -2.98 -3.27
N LEU A 14 -7.02 -2.41 -2.21
CA LEU A 14 -6.82 -0.97 -2.10
C LEU A 14 -5.40 -0.62 -2.57
N PRO A 15 -5.23 0.13 -3.67
CA PRO A 15 -3.91 0.36 -4.23
C PRO A 15 -3.13 1.40 -3.41
N LEU A 16 -1.97 1.01 -2.87
CA LEU A 16 -0.98 1.97 -2.35
C LEU A 16 -0.48 2.91 -3.46
N MET A 17 -0.47 2.45 -4.71
CA MET A 17 -0.02 3.17 -5.90
C MET A 17 -0.90 2.85 -7.10
N THR A 18 -1.16 3.87 -7.93
CA THR A 18 -1.76 3.68 -9.25
C THR A 18 -0.86 2.82 -10.14
N ASP A 19 -1.39 2.32 -11.26
CA ASP A 19 -0.60 1.53 -12.21
C ASP A 19 0.60 2.32 -12.76
N ASP A 20 0.39 3.60 -13.06
CA ASP A 20 1.44 4.49 -13.58
C ASP A 20 2.52 4.79 -12.54
N GLU A 21 2.15 5.11 -11.30
CA GLU A 21 3.10 5.33 -10.21
C GLU A 21 3.91 4.07 -9.93
N ARG A 22 3.24 2.92 -9.90
CA ARG A 22 3.87 1.61 -9.69
C ARG A 22 4.85 1.29 -10.81
N GLN A 23 4.50 1.61 -12.05
CA GLN A 23 5.40 1.45 -13.20
C GLN A 23 6.63 2.34 -13.04
N ARG A 24 6.46 3.62 -12.68
CA ARG A 24 7.58 4.56 -12.45
C ARG A 24 8.52 4.09 -11.34
N VAL A 25 7.96 3.68 -10.20
CA VAL A 25 8.73 3.12 -9.06
C VAL A 25 9.42 1.82 -9.46
N GLY A 26 8.75 0.94 -10.21
CA GLY A 26 9.34 -0.30 -10.69
C GLY A 26 10.50 -0.09 -11.66
N THR A 27 10.40 0.91 -12.54
CA THR A 27 11.50 1.31 -13.43
C THR A 27 12.65 1.91 -12.64
N CYS A 28 12.38 2.83 -11.71
CA CYS A 28 13.39 3.41 -10.82
C CYS A 28 14.12 2.33 -10.03
N TYR A 29 13.40 1.36 -9.47
CA TYR A 29 14.00 0.23 -8.75
C TYR A 29 15.01 -0.54 -9.60
N LYS A 30 14.63 -0.86 -10.85
CA LYS A 30 15.50 -1.61 -11.78
C LYS A 30 16.73 -0.80 -12.20
N GLN A 31 16.61 0.51 -12.33
CA GLN A 31 17.67 1.36 -12.87
C GLN A 31 18.59 1.94 -11.79
N GLN A 32 18.05 2.27 -10.62
CA GLN A 32 18.71 3.08 -9.59
C GLN A 32 18.69 2.40 -8.21
N GLY A 33 18.09 1.22 -8.11
CA GLY A 33 18.05 0.42 -6.89
C GLY A 33 16.93 0.81 -5.91
N GLN A 34 16.91 0.10 -4.79
CA GLN A 34 15.80 0.13 -3.83
C GLN A 34 15.60 1.51 -3.18
N GLN A 35 16.69 2.15 -2.74
CA GLN A 35 16.59 3.42 -2.02
C GLN A 35 15.99 4.53 -2.90
N ALA A 36 16.44 4.64 -4.15
CA ALA A 36 15.91 5.61 -5.11
C ALA A 36 14.41 5.35 -5.41
N ALA A 37 14.00 4.09 -5.50
CA ALA A 37 12.61 3.72 -5.70
C ALA A 37 11.72 4.08 -4.49
N ILE A 38 12.24 3.96 -3.26
CA ILE A 38 11.55 4.38 -2.04
C ILE A 38 11.36 5.90 -2.03
N VAL A 39 12.41 6.66 -2.31
CA VAL A 39 12.36 8.13 -2.38
C VAL A 39 11.33 8.57 -3.42
N LEU A 40 11.41 8.05 -4.64
CA LEU A 40 10.43 8.35 -5.69
C LEU A 40 9.01 7.96 -5.26
N GLY A 41 8.84 6.83 -4.58
CA GLY A 41 7.53 6.41 -4.06
C GLY A 41 6.94 7.42 -3.08
N HIS A 42 7.76 7.98 -2.18
CA HIS A 42 7.33 9.03 -1.25
C HIS A 42 6.99 10.34 -1.96
N GLU A 43 7.73 10.71 -3.00
CA GLU A 43 7.45 11.91 -3.80
C GLU A 43 6.10 11.79 -4.53
N LEU A 44 5.86 10.63 -5.17
CA LEU A 44 4.64 10.36 -5.92
C LEU A 44 3.40 10.25 -5.04
N VAL A 45 3.55 9.69 -3.83
CA VAL A 45 2.46 9.48 -2.89
C VAL A 45 2.62 10.41 -1.69
N SER A 46 2.39 11.70 -1.93
CA SER A 46 2.54 12.78 -0.96
C SER A 46 1.32 13.71 -0.92
N GLY A 47 1.27 14.60 0.08
CA GLY A 47 0.22 15.61 0.21
C GLY A 47 -1.20 15.03 0.18
N VAL A 48 -2.05 15.64 -0.65
CA VAL A 48 -3.47 15.26 -0.81
C VAL A 48 -3.61 13.80 -1.27
N ILE A 49 -2.77 13.35 -2.22
CA ILE A 49 -2.82 11.97 -2.73
C ILE A 49 -2.58 10.95 -1.61
N LYS A 50 -1.61 11.22 -0.74
CA LYS A 50 -1.35 10.38 0.44
C LYS A 50 -2.55 10.39 1.39
N ALA A 51 -3.11 11.57 1.66
CA ALA A 51 -4.25 11.73 2.57
C ALA A 51 -5.48 10.94 2.10
N GLU A 52 -5.84 11.05 0.82
CA GLU A 52 -6.95 10.31 0.20
C GLU A 52 -6.78 8.79 0.32
N ARG A 53 -5.56 8.29 0.11
CA ARG A 53 -5.27 6.85 0.25
C ARG A 53 -5.39 6.39 1.70
N ILE A 54 -4.88 7.19 2.64
CA ILE A 54 -5.00 6.88 4.07
C ILE A 54 -6.48 6.82 4.46
N GLU A 55 -7.29 7.76 4.00
CA GLU A 55 -8.72 7.78 4.28
C GLU A 55 -9.41 6.50 3.77
N GLN A 56 -9.13 6.09 2.52
CA GLN A 56 -9.67 4.84 1.97
C GLN A 56 -9.28 3.61 2.81
N TRP A 57 -8.01 3.53 3.23
CA TRP A 57 -7.55 2.45 4.10
C TRP A 57 -8.21 2.50 5.48
N ALA A 58 -8.38 3.69 6.06
CA ALA A 58 -8.99 3.88 7.36
C ALA A 58 -10.46 3.48 7.34
N GLN A 59 -11.22 3.93 6.33
CA GLN A 59 -12.61 3.55 6.12
C GLN A 59 -12.75 2.02 6.00
N PHE A 60 -11.86 1.38 5.24
CA PHE A 60 -11.87 -0.06 5.11
C PHE A 60 -11.58 -0.77 6.45
N ALA A 61 -10.56 -0.34 7.19
CA ALA A 61 -10.19 -0.94 8.46
C ALA A 61 -11.29 -0.79 9.53
N GLN A 62 -11.97 0.36 9.56
CA GLN A 62 -13.12 0.61 10.44
C GLN A 62 -14.32 -0.26 10.09
N ALA A 63 -14.59 -0.46 8.80
CA ALA A 63 -15.67 -1.33 8.34
C ALA A 63 -15.35 -2.83 8.55
N ASN A 64 -14.06 -3.18 8.68
CA ASN A 64 -13.58 -4.56 8.76
C ASN A 64 -12.59 -4.74 9.92
N PRO A 65 -12.99 -4.56 11.19
CA PRO A 65 -12.05 -4.52 12.32
C PRO A 65 -11.22 -5.80 12.51
N ASN A 66 -11.69 -6.94 11.98
CA ASN A 66 -11.01 -8.24 12.05
C ASN A 66 -10.26 -8.60 10.76
N GLY A 67 -10.05 -7.66 9.84
CA GLY A 67 -9.32 -7.89 8.60
C GLY A 67 -7.81 -7.79 8.76
N TYR A 68 -7.09 -8.08 7.68
CA TYR A 68 -5.63 -8.11 7.65
C TYR A 68 -5.07 -7.45 6.39
N LEU A 69 -3.91 -6.81 6.51
CA LEU A 69 -3.13 -6.31 5.38
C LEU A 69 -2.23 -7.39 4.82
N TYR A 70 -2.10 -7.46 3.50
CA TYR A 70 -1.21 -8.39 2.83
C TYR A 70 -0.56 -7.76 1.59
N CYS A 71 0.69 -8.13 1.27
CA CYS A 71 1.27 -7.86 -0.03
C CYS A 71 2.16 -9.02 -0.51
N PHE A 72 2.10 -9.31 -1.82
CA PHE A 72 2.69 -10.53 -2.42
C PHE A 72 4.22 -10.57 -2.47
N ARG A 73 4.94 -9.45 -2.24
CA ARG A 73 6.40 -9.39 -2.41
C ARG A 73 7.05 -8.48 -1.38
N GLY A 74 7.76 -9.10 -0.43
CA GLY A 74 8.71 -8.42 0.45
C GLY A 74 8.12 -7.56 1.56
N GLY A 75 6.80 -7.61 1.81
CA GLY A 75 6.15 -6.99 2.97
C GLY A 75 6.12 -5.46 3.00
N LEU A 76 6.97 -4.77 2.22
CA LEU A 76 7.23 -3.34 2.37
C LEU A 76 5.97 -2.50 2.13
N ARG A 77 5.15 -2.85 1.14
CA ARG A 77 3.93 -2.09 0.83
C ARG A 77 2.89 -2.21 1.95
N SER A 78 2.65 -3.42 2.46
CA SER A 78 1.72 -3.61 3.58
C SER A 78 2.27 -3.00 4.86
N GLN A 79 3.59 -3.00 5.07
CA GLN A 79 4.23 -2.31 6.20
C GLN A 79 4.06 -0.79 6.13
N ILE A 80 4.22 -0.17 4.96
CA ILE A 80 4.01 1.28 4.78
C ILE A 80 2.56 1.65 5.12
N VAL A 81 1.58 0.91 4.58
CA VAL A 81 0.16 1.14 4.86
C VAL A 81 -0.15 0.96 6.35
N GLN A 82 0.38 -0.10 6.97
CA GLN A 82 0.21 -0.35 8.40
C GLN A 82 0.75 0.83 9.22
N GLN A 83 1.93 1.34 8.87
CA GLN A 83 2.52 2.48 9.55
C GLN A 83 1.64 3.73 9.40
N TRP A 84 1.14 4.01 8.19
CA TRP A 84 0.25 5.15 7.96
C TRP A 84 -1.06 5.06 8.75
N LEU A 85 -1.71 3.89 8.75
CA LEU A 85 -2.90 3.66 9.55
C LEU A 85 -2.63 3.94 11.03
N LYS A 86 -1.50 3.47 11.55
CA LYS A 86 -1.11 3.71 12.94
C LYS A 86 -0.85 5.18 13.24
N THR A 87 -0.03 5.86 12.45
CA THR A 87 0.46 7.22 12.78
C THR A 87 -0.47 8.33 12.36
N GLU A 88 -1.23 8.14 11.28
CA GLU A 88 -2.04 9.20 10.66
C GLU A 88 -3.53 9.02 10.98
N ALA A 89 -3.99 7.78 11.17
CA ALA A 89 -5.40 7.47 11.47
C ALA A 89 -5.62 6.90 12.88
N GLY A 90 -4.57 6.59 13.64
CA GLY A 90 -4.67 5.98 14.97
C GLY A 90 -5.22 4.55 14.97
N ILE A 91 -5.15 3.84 13.83
CA ILE A 91 -5.70 2.50 13.67
C ILE A 91 -4.56 1.48 13.67
N GLU A 92 -4.55 0.59 14.66
CA GLU A 92 -3.70 -0.59 14.63
C GLU A 92 -4.38 -1.70 13.84
N TYR A 93 -3.81 -2.06 12.68
CA TYR A 93 -4.39 -3.05 11.78
C TYR A 93 -3.36 -4.14 11.47
N PRO A 94 -3.69 -5.43 11.67
CA PRO A 94 -2.71 -6.51 11.59
C PRO A 94 -2.29 -6.77 10.13
N ARG A 95 -1.09 -7.32 9.95
CA ARG A 95 -0.57 -7.75 8.64
C ARG A 95 -0.31 -9.25 8.62
N VAL A 96 -0.51 -9.87 7.46
CA VAL A 96 -0.03 -11.24 7.19
C VAL A 96 1.46 -11.14 6.83
N GLY A 97 2.27 -12.00 7.45
CA GLY A 97 3.72 -12.08 7.27
C GLY A 97 4.14 -13.10 6.23
#